data_AF-A0A150SP51-F1
#
_entry.id   AF-A0A150SP51-F1
#
_cell.length_a   1.000
_cell.length_b   1.000
_cell.length_c   1.000
_cell.angle_alpha   90.00
_cell.angle_beta   90.00
_cell.angle_gamma   90.00
#
_symmetry.space_group_name_H-M   'P 1'
#
loop_
_entity.id
_entity.type
_entity.pdbx_description
1 polymer ?
#
loop_
_entity_poly.entity_id
_entity_poly.type
_entity_poly.pdbx_seq_one_letter_code
_entity_poly.pdbx_strand_id
1 'polypeptide(L)'
;MGERVVSSEEKTLKALGGATILGVTKDGVAWGKLDDAAFLSGLKGNIPLSLLYFSMEDYEHAMRRLPPEQVERAVLARRVYFSSASTGRATDWFYRGARRVLVSCAIAAEQGPSRSAPVLVAHFGNMLDHLARLSSQGRFDDLDSRTLLLYVAEGEAGLLDEAGKLGTQFGIERVLERLEDFRTQYSTYARMLAELGNPELQVAPPYIQARRGVLFVGAGSELAQSFRAHCMPSVILSKGVIGPMPDRQIYESDQRDRVFLYFTEGEFVEALAGLTDAQIERDVDERREAMERTPAVLVGDYFFGIHLQQAFLRRSLLDALHREALSYWKELEAHVLVEESWLRRVLSEMAPWVGPGEPPSGSGTLTKLQSDVRRLSEDASFLASICTAQGEDFLAVKFVSFAAELEMDWRRIQSL
;
A
#
# COMPACT_ATOMS: atom_id res chain seq x y z
N MET A 1 -13.49 21.05 0.11
CA MET A 1 -12.90 21.20 1.46
C MET A 1 -13.25 19.97 2.24
N GLY A 2 -12.25 19.19 2.65
CA GLY A 2 -12.44 17.97 3.42
C GLY A 2 -12.52 18.25 4.93
N GLU A 3 -13.24 17.41 5.66
CA GLU A 3 -13.18 17.35 7.12
C GLU A 3 -12.18 16.27 7.54
N ARG A 4 -11.21 16.63 8.39
CA ARG A 4 -10.16 15.74 8.91
C ARG A 4 -10.41 15.45 10.38
N VAL A 5 -10.09 14.24 10.83
CA VAL A 5 -10.15 13.91 12.26
C VAL A 5 -8.81 14.20 12.88
N VAL A 6 -8.78 15.06 13.88
CA VAL A 6 -7.56 15.59 14.50
C VAL A 6 -7.66 15.48 16.01
N SER A 7 -6.51 15.49 16.69
CA SER A 7 -6.45 15.62 18.15
C SER A 7 -5.54 16.75 18.60
N SER A 8 -5.91 17.37 19.71
CA SER A 8 -5.12 18.38 20.44
C SER A 8 -5.69 18.52 21.86
N GLU A 9 -5.22 19.50 22.62
CA GLU A 9 -5.90 19.89 23.86
C GLU A 9 -7.32 20.41 23.56
N GLU A 10 -8.27 20.15 24.45
CA GLU A 10 -9.67 20.55 24.23
C GLU A 10 -9.84 22.06 23.98
N LYS A 11 -9.16 22.89 24.78
CA LYS A 11 -9.20 24.35 24.63
C LYS A 11 -8.65 24.79 23.28
N THR A 12 -7.59 24.11 22.83
CA THR A 12 -6.92 24.37 21.56
C THR A 12 -7.81 24.03 20.37
N LEU A 13 -8.45 22.85 20.35
CA LEU A 13 -9.40 22.50 19.29
C LEU A 13 -10.60 23.46 19.27
N LYS A 14 -11.13 23.84 20.43
CA LYS A 14 -12.23 24.81 20.51
C LYS A 14 -11.83 26.21 20.01
N ALA A 15 -10.56 26.60 20.21
CA ALA A 15 -10.05 27.91 19.79
C ALA A 15 -9.85 28.02 18.27
N LEU A 16 -9.70 26.90 17.54
CA LEU A 16 -9.44 26.90 16.10
C LEU A 16 -10.65 27.32 15.24
N GLY A 17 -11.85 27.39 15.81
CA GLY A 17 -13.09 27.68 15.07
C GLY A 17 -13.46 26.53 14.12
N GLY A 18 -14.75 26.21 13.98
CA GLY A 18 -15.21 25.15 13.07
C GLY A 18 -14.95 23.70 13.53
N ALA A 19 -14.20 23.48 14.62
CA ALA A 19 -14.00 22.15 15.18
C ALA A 19 -15.31 21.57 15.76
N THR A 20 -15.67 20.34 15.40
CA THR A 20 -16.69 19.57 16.14
C THR A 20 -16.02 18.48 16.95
N ILE A 21 -16.09 18.58 18.28
CA ILE A 21 -15.48 17.61 19.20
C ILE A 21 -16.27 16.30 19.14
N LEU A 22 -15.54 15.20 18.90
CA LEU A 22 -16.07 13.85 18.87
C LEU A 22 -15.89 13.15 20.23
N GLY A 23 -14.87 13.55 20.99
CA GLY A 23 -14.65 13.07 22.34
C GLY A 23 -13.49 13.77 23.04
N VAL A 24 -13.41 13.56 24.36
CA VAL A 24 -12.36 14.09 25.23
C VAL A 24 -11.90 12.97 26.17
N THR A 25 -10.61 12.77 26.23
CA THR A 25 -9.94 11.84 27.15
C THR A 25 -9.98 12.40 28.57
N LYS A 26 -9.75 11.54 29.57
CA LYS A 26 -9.67 11.97 30.98
C LYS A 26 -8.54 12.98 31.23
N ASP A 27 -7.49 12.91 30.42
CA ASP A 27 -6.31 13.78 30.51
C ASP A 27 -6.47 15.10 29.73
N GLY A 28 -7.68 15.41 29.24
CA GLY A 28 -8.00 16.68 28.58
C GLY A 28 -7.57 16.78 27.10
N VAL A 29 -7.07 15.68 26.53
CA VAL A 29 -6.87 15.56 25.07
C VAL A 29 -8.24 15.39 24.42
N ALA A 30 -8.59 16.26 23.49
CA ALA A 30 -9.78 16.13 22.68
C ALA A 30 -9.44 15.66 21.27
N TRP A 31 -10.38 14.98 20.63
CA TRP A 31 -10.35 14.74 19.20
C TRP A 31 -11.66 15.17 18.57
N GLY A 32 -11.57 15.61 17.32
CA GLY A 32 -12.69 16.22 16.63
C GLY A 32 -12.49 16.26 15.13
N LYS A 33 -13.55 16.59 14.41
CA LYS A 33 -13.45 16.95 13.00
C LYS A 33 -13.07 18.42 12.86
N LEU A 34 -12.18 18.71 11.90
CA LEU A 34 -11.68 20.04 11.59
C LEU A 34 -11.57 20.18 10.08
N ASP A 35 -11.95 21.32 9.52
CA ASP A 35 -11.75 21.58 8.09
C ASP A 35 -10.27 21.83 7.74
N ASP A 36 -9.92 21.63 6.46
CA ASP A 36 -8.55 21.81 5.97
C ASP A 36 -7.98 23.22 6.28
N ALA A 37 -8.81 24.27 6.22
CA ALA A 37 -8.35 25.65 6.40
C ALA A 37 -7.98 25.93 7.86
N ALA A 38 -8.82 25.50 8.79
CA ALA A 38 -8.58 25.60 10.23
C ALA A 38 -7.39 24.72 10.65
N PHE A 39 -7.22 23.54 10.05
CA PHE A 39 -6.05 22.69 10.29
C PHE A 39 -4.74 23.37 9.89
N LEU A 40 -4.67 23.89 8.65
CA LEU A 40 -3.48 24.57 8.14
C LEU A 40 -3.18 25.87 8.89
N SER A 41 -4.22 26.61 9.30
CA SER A 41 -4.07 27.77 10.18
C SER A 41 -3.44 27.37 11.52
N GLY A 42 -3.91 26.26 12.10
CA GLY A 42 -3.33 25.71 13.33
C GLY A 42 -1.86 25.33 13.18
N LEU A 43 -1.49 24.62 12.12
CA LEU A 43 -0.09 24.27 11.85
C LEU A 43 0.81 25.52 11.73
N LYS A 44 0.38 26.54 10.97
CA LYS A 44 1.12 27.80 10.84
C LYS A 44 1.24 28.58 12.15
N GLY A 45 0.23 28.45 13.02
CA GLY A 45 0.21 29.00 14.37
C GLY A 45 1.04 28.21 15.39
N ASN A 46 1.78 27.18 14.97
CA ASN A 46 2.50 26.24 15.84
C ASN A 46 1.60 25.57 16.87
N ILE A 47 0.33 25.36 16.52
CA ILE A 47 -0.62 24.65 17.38
C ILE A 47 -0.32 23.15 17.27
N PRO A 48 -0.18 22.42 18.40
CA PRO A 48 0.13 21.00 18.40
C PRO A 48 -1.10 20.18 17.97
N LEU A 49 -1.30 20.08 16.66
CA LEU A 49 -2.33 19.25 16.03
C LEU A 49 -1.74 17.91 15.64
N SER A 50 -2.48 16.83 15.87
CA SER A 50 -2.15 15.50 15.36
C SER A 50 -3.29 15.02 14.45
N LEU A 51 -2.99 14.84 13.17
CA LEU A 51 -3.92 14.26 12.22
C LEU A 51 -4.15 12.79 12.58
N LEU A 52 -5.38 12.38 12.84
CA LEU A 52 -5.71 10.98 13.16
C LEU A 52 -6.25 10.24 11.93
N TYR A 53 -7.10 10.90 11.14
CA TYR A 53 -7.71 10.33 9.93
C TYR A 53 -7.96 11.41 8.87
N PHE A 54 -7.85 11.02 7.59
CA PHE A 54 -8.14 11.90 6.45
C PHE A 54 -9.64 12.07 6.19
N SER A 55 -10.51 11.22 6.73
CA SER A 55 -11.96 11.39 6.64
C SER A 55 -12.67 10.89 7.90
N MET A 56 -13.90 11.38 8.09
CA MET A 56 -14.82 10.85 9.10
C MET A 56 -15.18 9.38 8.84
N GLU A 57 -15.32 8.99 7.58
CA GLU A 57 -15.61 7.61 7.18
C GLU A 57 -14.53 6.63 7.67
N ASP A 58 -13.25 6.98 7.50
CA ASP A 58 -12.12 6.15 7.94
C ASP A 58 -12.10 6.03 9.48
N TYR A 59 -12.43 7.10 10.20
CA TYR A 59 -12.56 7.11 11.65
C TYR A 59 -13.71 6.21 12.13
N GLU A 60 -14.91 6.39 11.58
CA GLU A 60 -16.10 5.63 11.97
C GLU A 60 -15.92 4.14 11.71
N HIS A 61 -15.27 3.79 10.61
CA HIS A 61 -14.91 2.41 10.32
C HIS A 61 -13.96 1.84 11.38
N ALA A 62 -12.87 2.56 11.70
CA ALA A 62 -11.87 2.10 12.67
C ALA A 62 -12.39 2.01 14.12
N MET A 63 -13.35 2.87 14.48
CA MET A 63 -13.94 2.92 15.83
C MET A 63 -15.18 2.05 15.98
N ARG A 64 -15.69 1.49 14.88
CA ARG A 64 -16.90 0.66 14.88
C ARG A 64 -16.78 -0.46 15.91
N ARG A 65 -17.85 -0.67 16.68
CA ARG A 65 -17.97 -1.73 17.72
C ARG A 65 -16.97 -1.62 18.90
N LEU A 66 -16.21 -0.55 19.03
CA LEU A 66 -15.43 -0.30 20.25
C LEU A 66 -16.33 0.31 21.33
N PRO A 67 -16.25 -0.20 22.58
CA PRO A 67 -16.78 0.51 23.74
C PRO A 67 -16.14 1.89 23.89
N PRO A 68 -16.83 2.89 24.48
CA PRO A 68 -16.29 4.25 24.65
C PRO A 68 -14.90 4.31 25.29
N GLU A 69 -14.66 3.48 26.31
CA GLU A 69 -13.37 3.38 27.01
C GLU A 69 -12.24 2.74 26.18
N GLN A 70 -12.59 2.04 25.08
CA GLN A 70 -11.62 1.53 24.11
C GLN A 70 -11.37 2.51 22.98
N VAL A 71 -12.36 3.36 22.64
CA VAL A 71 -12.19 4.46 21.68
C VAL A 71 -11.12 5.44 22.18
N GLU A 72 -11.19 5.84 23.46
CA GLU A 72 -10.18 6.70 24.09
C GLU A 72 -8.77 6.10 23.97
N ARG A 73 -8.61 4.81 24.29
CA ARG A 73 -7.33 4.11 24.17
C ARG A 73 -6.82 4.04 22.73
N ALA A 74 -7.71 3.78 21.78
CA ALA A 74 -7.36 3.72 20.36
C ALA A 74 -6.91 5.09 19.81
N VAL A 75 -7.55 6.18 20.25
CA VAL A 75 -7.16 7.55 19.89
C VAL A 75 -5.79 7.90 20.47
N LEU A 76 -5.56 7.61 21.76
CA LEU A 76 -4.28 7.86 22.42
C LEU A 76 -3.14 7.06 21.76
N ALA A 77 -3.36 5.79 21.44
CA ALA A 77 -2.38 4.95 20.74
C ALA A 77 -2.03 5.52 19.35
N ARG A 78 -3.04 5.95 18.57
CA ARG A 78 -2.82 6.54 17.25
C ARG A 78 -2.09 7.88 17.30
N ARG A 79 -2.36 8.72 18.31
CA ARG A 79 -1.73 10.04 18.46
C ARG A 79 -0.19 9.96 18.46
N VAL A 80 0.37 8.91 19.07
CA VAL A 80 1.83 8.68 19.12
C VAL A 80 2.44 8.56 17.72
N TYR A 81 1.70 8.03 16.75
CA TYR A 81 2.19 7.75 15.40
C TYR A 81 2.03 8.91 14.42
N PHE A 82 1.26 9.94 14.77
CA PHE A 82 0.90 11.02 13.84
C PHE A 82 1.43 12.40 14.22
N SER A 83 1.95 12.61 15.44
CA SER A 83 2.37 13.95 15.89
C SER A 83 3.78 14.38 15.44
N SER A 84 4.61 13.46 14.96
CA SER A 84 5.98 13.74 14.44
C SER A 84 6.36 12.95 13.19
N ALA A 85 5.62 11.89 12.83
CA ALA A 85 5.82 11.07 11.64
C ALA A 85 4.68 11.23 10.62
N SER A 86 3.99 12.38 10.64
CA SER A 86 2.77 12.64 9.86
C SER A 86 2.97 12.42 8.36
N THR A 87 4.14 12.75 7.82
CA THR A 87 4.44 12.72 6.38
C THR A 87 4.67 11.30 5.86
N GLY A 88 5.34 10.42 6.62
CA GLY A 88 5.45 9.00 6.27
C GLY A 88 4.10 8.27 6.26
N ARG A 89 3.27 8.47 7.29
CA ARG A 89 1.93 7.86 7.38
C ARG A 89 0.93 8.46 6.40
N ALA A 90 1.02 9.76 6.14
CA ALA A 90 0.30 10.42 5.08
C ALA A 90 0.64 9.84 3.71
N THR A 91 1.91 9.56 3.45
CA THR A 91 2.37 8.99 2.18
C THR A 91 1.85 7.56 1.99
N ASP A 92 1.82 6.72 3.03
CA ASP A 92 1.17 5.41 2.96
C ASP A 92 -0.35 5.53 2.71
N TRP A 93 -1.04 6.43 3.42
CA TRP A 93 -2.46 6.67 3.18
C TRP A 93 -2.72 7.10 1.73
N PHE A 94 -1.89 8.00 1.21
CA PHE A 94 -1.96 8.47 -0.16
C PHE A 94 -1.72 7.34 -1.18
N TYR A 95 -0.71 6.52 -0.91
CA TYR A 95 -0.40 5.34 -1.72
C TYR A 95 -1.59 4.36 -1.79
N ARG A 96 -2.27 4.12 -0.67
CA ARG A 96 -3.52 3.32 -0.64
C ARG A 96 -4.63 3.97 -1.46
N GLY A 97 -4.78 5.30 -1.39
CA GLY A 97 -5.73 6.06 -2.22
C GLY A 97 -5.46 5.91 -3.72
N ALA A 98 -4.21 6.07 -4.13
CA ALA A 98 -3.77 5.92 -5.52
C ALA A 98 -3.95 4.49 -6.05
N ARG A 99 -3.73 3.46 -5.22
CA ARG A 99 -4.06 2.07 -5.56
C ARG A 99 -5.55 1.89 -5.89
N ARG A 100 -6.46 2.51 -5.13
CA ARG A 100 -7.92 2.43 -5.42
C ARG A 100 -8.26 3.06 -6.77
N VAL A 101 -7.69 4.23 -7.07
CA VAL A 101 -7.86 4.89 -8.37
C VAL A 101 -7.36 3.99 -9.51
N LEU A 102 -6.20 3.36 -9.33
CA LEU A 102 -5.61 2.45 -10.31
C LEU A 102 -6.56 1.27 -10.65
N VAL A 103 -7.18 0.67 -9.63
CA VAL A 103 -8.16 -0.42 -9.79
C VAL A 103 -9.43 0.08 -10.47
N SER A 104 -10.01 1.18 -9.99
CA SER A 104 -11.20 1.79 -10.61
C SER A 104 -10.95 2.14 -12.08
N CYS A 105 -9.74 2.58 -12.41
CA CYS A 105 -9.31 2.88 -13.77
C CYS A 105 -9.22 1.62 -14.63
N ALA A 106 -8.61 0.54 -14.11
CA ALA A 106 -8.54 -0.75 -14.79
C ALA A 106 -9.93 -1.31 -15.13
N ILE A 107 -10.85 -1.32 -14.15
CA ILE A 107 -12.23 -1.77 -14.35
C ILE A 107 -12.93 -0.90 -15.39
N ALA A 108 -12.80 0.43 -15.29
CA ALA A 108 -13.40 1.35 -16.24
C ALA A 108 -12.83 1.20 -17.66
N ALA A 109 -11.54 0.89 -17.81
CA ALA A 109 -10.90 0.70 -19.11
C ALA A 109 -11.39 -0.56 -19.83
N GLU A 110 -11.64 -1.65 -19.10
CA GLU A 110 -12.10 -2.92 -19.67
C GLU A 110 -13.62 -2.96 -19.89
N GLN A 111 -14.41 -2.30 -19.02
CA GLN A 111 -15.87 -2.30 -19.11
C GLN A 111 -16.46 -1.07 -19.83
N GLY A 112 -15.66 -0.02 -20.00
CA GLY A 112 -16.11 1.25 -20.55
C GLY A 112 -16.34 1.23 -22.06
N PRO A 113 -16.99 2.26 -22.63
CA PRO A 113 -17.15 2.39 -24.07
C PRO A 113 -15.80 2.39 -24.80
N SER A 114 -15.71 1.77 -25.98
CA SER A 114 -14.45 1.66 -26.75
C SER A 114 -13.79 3.02 -27.06
N ARG A 115 -14.57 4.10 -27.15
CA ARG A 115 -14.07 5.47 -27.35
C ARG A 115 -13.31 6.03 -26.13
N SER A 116 -13.64 5.54 -24.93
CA SER A 116 -13.09 6.01 -23.65
C SER A 116 -11.88 5.18 -23.21
N ALA A 117 -11.77 3.94 -23.70
CA ALA A 117 -10.70 3.01 -23.35
C ALA A 117 -9.28 3.59 -23.55
N PRO A 118 -8.91 4.27 -24.66
CA PRO A 118 -7.56 4.80 -24.83
C PRO A 118 -7.16 5.83 -23.76
N VAL A 119 -8.10 6.69 -23.36
CA VAL A 119 -7.88 7.70 -22.31
C VAL A 119 -7.70 7.04 -20.95
N LEU A 120 -8.49 6.00 -20.66
CA LEU A 120 -8.39 5.25 -19.40
C LEU A 120 -7.12 4.40 -19.35
N VAL A 121 -6.68 3.81 -20.46
CA VAL A 121 -5.37 3.12 -20.54
C VAL A 121 -4.23 4.09 -20.26
N ALA A 122 -4.24 5.27 -20.89
CA ALA A 122 -3.22 6.28 -20.63
C ALA A 122 -3.23 6.74 -19.16
N HIS A 123 -4.41 6.94 -18.56
CA HIS A 123 -4.51 7.29 -17.14
C HIS A 123 -3.98 6.17 -16.23
N PHE A 124 -4.23 4.91 -16.56
CA PHE A 124 -3.69 3.76 -15.82
C PHE A 124 -2.16 3.77 -15.83
N GLY A 125 -1.54 3.94 -17.00
CA GLY A 125 -0.08 4.05 -17.14
C GLY A 125 0.50 5.24 -16.36
N ASN A 126 -0.11 6.43 -16.49
CA ASN A 126 0.28 7.62 -15.71
C ASN A 126 0.24 7.34 -14.20
N MET A 127 -0.83 6.71 -13.71
CA MET A 127 -0.97 6.37 -12.30
C MET A 127 0.11 5.41 -11.81
N LEU A 128 0.54 4.44 -12.63
CA LEU A 128 1.67 3.58 -12.30
C LEU A 128 2.98 4.38 -12.20
N ASP A 129 3.24 5.30 -13.14
CA ASP A 129 4.43 6.14 -13.12
C ASP A 129 4.46 7.08 -11.90
N HIS A 130 3.30 7.64 -11.54
CA HIS A 130 3.24 8.49 -10.35
C HIS A 130 3.44 7.68 -9.06
N LEU A 131 2.85 6.49 -8.96
CA LEU A 131 3.05 5.58 -7.84
C LEU A 131 4.51 5.11 -7.74
N ALA A 132 5.18 4.87 -8.86
CA ALA A 132 6.61 4.57 -8.89
C ALA A 132 7.44 5.74 -8.33
N ARG A 133 7.15 6.99 -8.76
CA ARG A 133 7.83 8.20 -8.26
C ARG A 133 7.60 8.50 -6.78
N LEU A 134 6.46 8.09 -6.24
CA LEU A 134 6.13 8.22 -4.81
C LEU A 134 6.74 7.12 -3.95
N SER A 135 6.67 5.86 -4.40
CA SER A 135 7.20 4.71 -3.65
C SER A 135 8.74 4.66 -3.65
N SER A 136 9.38 5.28 -4.64
CA SER A 136 10.83 5.37 -4.78
C SER A 136 11.47 6.54 -4.05
N GLN A 137 10.70 7.43 -3.40
CA GLN A 137 11.16 8.70 -2.81
C GLN A 137 12.57 8.62 -2.19
N GLY A 138 13.57 9.17 -2.90
CA GLY A 138 14.97 9.23 -2.47
C GLY A 138 15.70 7.88 -2.38
N ARG A 139 14.99 6.75 -2.38
CA ARG A 139 15.57 5.41 -2.25
C ARG A 139 16.36 5.01 -3.50
N PHE A 140 15.89 5.44 -4.67
CA PHE A 140 16.41 5.00 -5.97
C PHE A 140 16.93 6.16 -6.83
N ASP A 141 16.72 7.41 -6.40
CA ASP A 141 17.04 8.60 -7.18
C ASP A 141 18.55 8.76 -7.43
N ASP A 142 19.37 8.37 -6.45
CA ASP A 142 20.85 8.47 -6.50
C ASP A 142 21.53 7.15 -6.90
N LEU A 143 20.76 6.10 -7.16
CA LEU A 143 21.31 4.81 -7.56
C LEU A 143 21.62 4.80 -9.05
N ASP A 144 22.78 4.25 -9.40
CA ASP A 144 23.12 3.99 -10.79
C ASP A 144 22.24 2.88 -11.38
N SER A 145 22.14 2.86 -12.72
CA SER A 145 21.37 1.84 -13.44
C SER A 145 21.78 0.42 -13.08
N ARG A 146 23.07 0.18 -12.79
CA ARG A 146 23.60 -1.12 -12.36
C ARG A 146 22.96 -1.58 -11.05
N THR A 147 22.92 -0.71 -10.04
CA THR A 147 22.36 -1.02 -8.73
C THR A 147 20.85 -1.22 -8.81
N LEU A 148 20.15 -0.40 -9.61
CA LEU A 148 18.73 -0.59 -9.86
C LEU A 148 18.43 -1.93 -10.55
N LEU A 149 19.25 -2.31 -11.52
CA LEU A 149 19.13 -3.57 -12.21
C LEU A 149 19.35 -4.78 -11.28
N LEU A 150 20.23 -4.67 -10.28
CA LEU A 150 20.38 -5.68 -9.21
C LEU A 150 19.09 -5.85 -8.42
N TYR A 151 18.51 -4.75 -7.94
CA TYR A 151 17.25 -4.80 -7.22
C TYR A 151 16.12 -5.39 -8.07
N VAL A 152 16.06 -5.05 -9.36
CA VAL A 152 15.07 -5.64 -10.28
C VAL A 152 15.29 -7.14 -10.37
N ALA A 153 16.52 -7.60 -10.60
CA ALA A 153 16.81 -9.03 -10.72
C ALA A 153 16.49 -9.81 -9.43
N GLU A 154 16.76 -9.26 -8.25
CA GLU A 154 16.38 -9.85 -6.96
C GLU A 154 14.86 -9.93 -6.78
N GLY A 155 14.15 -8.87 -7.17
CA GLY A 155 12.69 -8.84 -7.11
C GLY A 155 12.03 -9.85 -8.08
N GLU A 156 12.57 -10.03 -9.28
CA GLU A 156 12.12 -11.09 -10.21
C GLU A 156 12.33 -12.49 -9.61
N ALA A 157 13.50 -12.73 -8.99
CA ALA A 157 13.78 -14.00 -8.34
C ALA A 157 12.77 -14.30 -7.21
N GLY A 158 12.37 -13.25 -6.47
CA GLY A 158 11.29 -13.33 -5.49
C GLY A 158 9.94 -13.64 -6.11
N LEU A 159 9.54 -12.94 -7.19
CA LEU A 159 8.28 -13.22 -7.90
C LEU A 159 8.21 -14.63 -8.46
N LEU A 160 9.33 -15.16 -8.98
CA LEU A 160 9.43 -16.53 -9.47
C LEU A 160 9.16 -17.56 -8.38
N ASP A 161 9.79 -17.39 -7.23
CA ASP A 161 9.63 -18.28 -6.07
C ASP A 161 8.20 -18.21 -5.51
N GLU A 162 7.67 -17.00 -5.36
CA GLU A 162 6.30 -16.73 -4.89
C GLU A 162 5.24 -17.31 -5.82
N ALA A 163 5.35 -17.05 -7.12
CA ALA A 163 4.39 -17.52 -8.11
C ALA A 163 4.34 -19.06 -8.17
N GLY A 164 5.51 -19.71 -8.07
CA GLY A 164 5.59 -21.17 -8.09
C GLY A 164 4.89 -21.81 -6.90
N LYS A 165 5.17 -21.31 -5.69
CA LYS A 165 4.60 -21.81 -4.43
C LYS A 165 3.12 -21.51 -4.31
N LEU A 166 2.75 -20.24 -4.38
CA LEU A 166 1.38 -19.79 -4.16
C LEU A 166 0.45 -20.25 -5.29
N GLY A 167 0.89 -20.15 -6.55
CA GLY A 167 0.10 -20.56 -7.70
C GLY A 167 -0.28 -22.04 -7.66
N THR A 168 0.67 -22.90 -7.28
CA THR A 168 0.46 -24.36 -7.23
C THR A 168 -0.40 -24.75 -6.03
N GLN A 169 -0.14 -24.18 -4.85
CA GLN A 169 -0.86 -24.53 -3.62
C GLN A 169 -2.31 -24.07 -3.63
N PHE A 170 -2.57 -22.84 -4.10
CA PHE A 170 -3.91 -22.25 -4.08
C PHE A 170 -4.65 -22.39 -5.41
N GLY A 171 -4.04 -23.05 -6.41
CA GLY A 171 -4.65 -23.30 -7.72
C GLY A 171 -4.95 -22.02 -8.50
N ILE A 172 -4.13 -20.98 -8.34
CA ILE A 172 -4.34 -19.68 -8.98
C ILE A 172 -3.67 -19.71 -10.35
N GLU A 173 -4.36 -20.26 -11.35
CA GLU A 173 -3.84 -20.46 -12.72
C GLU A 173 -3.17 -19.21 -13.30
N ARG A 174 -3.76 -18.03 -13.07
CA ARG A 174 -3.24 -16.73 -13.54
C ARG A 174 -1.86 -16.38 -12.99
N VAL A 175 -1.54 -16.82 -11.78
CA VAL A 175 -0.21 -16.64 -11.18
C VAL A 175 0.79 -17.58 -11.85
N LEU A 176 0.36 -18.80 -12.17
CA LEU A 176 1.19 -19.80 -12.86
C LEU A 176 1.45 -19.43 -14.33
N GLU A 177 0.48 -18.84 -15.02
CA GLU A 177 0.62 -18.35 -16.40
C GLU A 177 1.80 -17.39 -16.57
N ARG A 178 2.16 -16.66 -15.51
CA ARG A 178 3.24 -15.66 -15.53
C ARG A 178 4.62 -16.21 -15.21
N LEU A 179 4.73 -17.48 -14.79
CA LEU A 179 6.03 -18.05 -14.43
C LEU A 179 7.05 -17.96 -15.57
N GLU A 180 6.61 -18.23 -16.80
CA GLU A 180 7.51 -18.18 -17.96
C GLU A 180 7.89 -16.75 -18.34
N ASP A 181 6.95 -15.81 -18.18
CA ASP A 181 7.23 -14.39 -18.38
C ASP A 181 8.27 -13.89 -17.38
N PHE A 182 8.15 -14.24 -16.09
CA PHE A 182 9.14 -13.88 -15.07
C PHE A 182 10.51 -14.52 -15.35
N ARG A 183 10.55 -15.76 -15.86
CA ARG A 183 11.82 -16.40 -16.26
C ARG A 183 12.47 -15.67 -17.43
N THR A 184 11.67 -15.29 -18.41
CA THR A 184 12.12 -14.53 -19.58
C THR A 184 12.65 -13.16 -19.16
N GLN A 185 11.88 -12.42 -18.35
CA GLN A 185 12.27 -11.12 -17.82
C GLN A 185 13.54 -11.21 -16.98
N TYR A 186 13.62 -12.18 -16.06
CA TYR A 186 14.83 -12.44 -15.28
C TYR A 186 16.04 -12.68 -16.19
N SER A 187 15.91 -13.53 -17.21
CA SER A 187 16.99 -13.83 -18.16
C SER A 187 17.47 -12.58 -18.91
N THR A 188 16.55 -11.67 -19.25
CA THR A 188 16.91 -10.36 -19.82
C THR A 188 17.73 -9.53 -18.84
N TYR A 189 17.32 -9.41 -17.57
CA TYR A 189 18.05 -8.63 -16.57
C TYR A 189 19.41 -9.24 -16.24
N ALA A 190 19.49 -10.57 -16.14
CA ALA A 190 20.72 -11.33 -15.97
C ALA A 190 21.74 -11.04 -17.09
N ARG A 191 21.27 -10.98 -18.35
CA ARG A 191 22.11 -10.61 -19.49
C ARG A 191 22.61 -9.17 -19.39
N MET A 192 21.72 -8.22 -19.07
CA MET A 192 22.10 -6.82 -18.87
C MET A 192 23.14 -6.66 -17.75
N LEU A 193 23.00 -7.39 -16.63
CA LEU A 193 23.96 -7.37 -15.51
C LEU A 193 25.34 -7.88 -15.91
N ALA A 194 25.38 -8.93 -16.74
CA ALA A 194 26.62 -9.47 -17.26
C ALA A 194 27.35 -8.49 -18.18
N GLU A 195 26.62 -7.84 -19.08
CA GLU A 195 27.16 -6.81 -19.97
C GLU A 195 27.68 -5.58 -19.19
N LEU A 196 27.10 -5.31 -18.01
CA LEU A 196 27.57 -4.30 -17.04
C LEU A 196 28.67 -4.81 -16.08
N GLY A 197 29.24 -5.99 -16.32
CA GLY A 197 30.41 -6.50 -15.60
C GLY A 197 30.11 -7.31 -14.32
N ASN A 198 28.91 -7.89 -14.19
CA ASN A 198 28.53 -8.79 -13.09
C ASN A 198 28.12 -10.18 -13.63
N PRO A 199 29.03 -10.91 -14.30
CA PRO A 199 28.70 -12.21 -14.90
C PRO A 199 28.25 -13.26 -13.86
N GLU A 200 28.67 -13.12 -12.60
CA GLU A 200 28.25 -13.97 -11.49
C GLU A 200 26.76 -13.87 -11.14
N LEU A 201 26.09 -12.80 -11.62
CA LEU A 201 24.66 -12.55 -11.42
C LEU A 201 23.81 -12.91 -12.64
N GLN A 202 24.37 -13.67 -13.59
CA GLN A 202 23.61 -14.29 -14.68
C GLN A 202 22.63 -15.37 -14.19
N VAL A 203 22.90 -15.93 -13.00
CA VAL A 203 22.03 -16.90 -12.34
C VAL A 203 21.29 -16.17 -11.23
N ALA A 204 19.98 -16.43 -11.11
CA ALA A 204 19.14 -15.79 -10.10
C ALA A 204 19.77 -15.98 -8.73
N PRO A 205 20.08 -14.89 -8.01
CA PRO A 205 20.56 -15.03 -6.65
C PRO A 205 19.49 -15.78 -5.85
N PRO A 206 19.88 -16.61 -4.89
CA PRO A 206 18.91 -17.29 -4.04
C PRO A 206 18.04 -16.23 -3.35
N TYR A 207 16.73 -16.36 -3.52
CA TYR A 207 15.78 -15.47 -2.87
C TYR A 207 16.00 -15.46 -1.34
N ILE A 208 16.23 -14.27 -0.78
CA ILE A 208 16.36 -14.06 0.66
C ILE A 208 14.98 -14.35 1.25
N GLN A 209 14.92 -15.32 2.16
CA GLN A 209 13.66 -15.85 2.68
C GLN A 209 12.74 -14.74 3.22
N ALA A 210 11.61 -14.51 2.55
CA ALA A 210 10.52 -13.73 3.13
C ALA A 210 9.99 -14.40 4.39
N ARG A 211 9.50 -13.56 5.29
CA ARG A 211 8.77 -13.96 6.49
C ARG A 211 7.35 -13.43 6.41
N ARG A 212 6.39 -14.24 6.83
CA ARG A 212 4.96 -13.91 6.88
C ARG A 212 4.46 -13.88 8.31
N GLY A 213 3.47 -13.05 8.61
CA GLY A 213 2.76 -13.09 9.87
C GLY A 213 1.77 -14.25 9.87
N VAL A 214 2.05 -15.26 10.69
CA VAL A 214 1.25 -16.48 10.80
C VAL A 214 0.59 -16.54 12.17
N LEU A 215 -0.70 -16.85 12.18
CA LEU A 215 -1.39 -17.27 13.40
C LEU A 215 -1.23 -18.76 13.58
N PHE A 216 -0.72 -19.15 14.74
CA PHE A 216 -0.62 -20.53 15.20
C PHE A 216 -1.79 -20.78 16.15
N VAL A 217 -2.84 -21.43 15.65
CA VAL A 217 -4.08 -21.73 16.37
C VAL A 217 -3.81 -22.79 17.43
N GLY A 218 -4.32 -22.60 18.65
CA GLY A 218 -4.10 -23.56 19.74
C GLY A 218 -2.65 -23.68 20.21
N ALA A 219 -1.71 -22.89 19.66
CA ALA A 219 -0.32 -22.88 20.08
C ALA A 219 -0.19 -22.34 21.51
N GLY A 220 0.46 -23.14 22.36
CA GLY A 220 0.60 -22.88 23.79
C GLY A 220 1.70 -21.88 24.16
N SER A 221 1.96 -21.78 25.46
CA SER A 221 2.98 -20.90 26.07
C SER A 221 4.40 -21.15 25.55
N GLU A 222 4.71 -22.34 25.05
CA GLU A 222 6.04 -22.72 24.54
C GLU A 222 6.42 -21.98 23.25
N LEU A 223 5.51 -21.85 22.27
CA LEU A 223 5.80 -21.11 21.03
C LEU A 223 5.99 -19.62 21.33
N ALA A 224 5.14 -19.06 22.21
CA ALA A 224 5.30 -17.69 22.68
C ALA A 224 6.60 -17.47 23.47
N GLN A 225 7.07 -18.47 24.22
CA GLN A 225 8.38 -18.42 24.88
C GLN A 225 9.52 -18.50 23.86
N SER A 226 9.40 -19.34 22.83
CA SER A 226 10.38 -19.44 21.75
C SER A 226 10.54 -18.11 21.01
N PHE A 227 9.45 -17.46 20.57
CA PHE A 227 9.52 -16.15 19.92
C PHE A 227 10.16 -15.10 20.82
N ARG A 228 9.83 -15.08 22.12
CA ARG A 228 10.48 -14.19 23.09
C ARG A 228 11.97 -14.47 23.24
N ALA A 229 12.37 -15.74 23.33
CA ALA A 229 13.77 -16.14 23.47
C ALA A 229 14.63 -15.76 22.26
N HIS A 230 14.01 -15.69 21.07
CA HIS A 230 14.67 -15.32 19.81
C HIS A 230 14.44 -13.85 19.42
N CYS A 231 13.86 -13.04 20.32
CA CYS A 231 13.53 -11.63 20.05
C CYS A 231 12.68 -11.41 18.79
N MET A 232 11.81 -12.37 18.46
CA MET A 232 10.89 -12.27 17.33
C MET A 232 9.62 -11.52 17.75
N PRO A 233 9.12 -10.59 16.91
CA PRO A 233 7.88 -9.88 17.21
C PRO A 233 6.74 -10.89 17.29
N SER A 234 5.93 -10.84 18.35
CA SER A 234 4.82 -11.77 18.51
C SER A 234 3.71 -11.17 19.36
N VAL A 235 2.49 -11.64 19.11
CA VAL A 235 1.30 -11.27 19.88
C VAL A 235 0.61 -12.52 20.38
N ILE A 236 0.33 -12.56 21.67
CA ILE A 236 -0.39 -13.65 22.32
C ILE A 236 -1.86 -13.25 22.38
N LEU A 237 -2.72 -14.07 21.78
CA LEU A 237 -4.16 -13.88 21.73
C LEU A 237 -4.87 -15.01 22.46
N SER A 238 -6.16 -14.80 22.75
CA SER A 238 -7.02 -15.84 23.32
C SER A 238 -7.07 -17.13 22.48
N LYS A 239 -6.87 -17.04 21.16
CA LYS A 239 -6.97 -18.15 20.20
C LYS A 239 -5.63 -18.78 19.80
N GLY A 240 -4.51 -18.19 20.21
CA GLY A 240 -3.17 -18.65 19.81
C GLY A 240 -2.10 -17.56 19.82
N VAL A 241 -1.02 -17.79 19.09
CA VAL A 241 0.11 -16.86 18.99
C VAL A 241 0.26 -16.42 17.54
N ILE A 242 0.52 -15.13 17.31
CA ILE A 242 0.89 -14.61 15.99
C ILE A 242 2.36 -14.24 16.01
N GLY A 243 3.10 -14.63 14.99
CA GLY A 243 4.48 -14.20 14.79
C GLY A 243 4.99 -14.45 13.38
N PRO A 244 6.16 -13.90 13.04
CA PRO A 244 6.74 -14.06 11.72
C PRO A 244 7.27 -15.48 11.55
N MET A 245 7.08 -16.06 10.37
CA MET A 245 7.66 -17.35 10.01
C MET A 245 8.23 -17.31 8.60
N PRO A 246 9.44 -17.86 8.37
CA PRO A 246 9.99 -17.97 7.03
C PRO A 246 9.12 -18.83 6.13
N ASP A 247 8.97 -18.40 4.87
CA ASP A 247 8.16 -19.09 3.86
C ASP A 247 8.50 -20.57 3.72
N ARG A 248 9.79 -20.91 3.70
CA ARG A 248 10.19 -22.33 3.61
C ARG A 248 9.63 -23.16 4.77
N GLN A 249 9.73 -22.67 6.00
CA GLN A 249 9.26 -23.39 7.18
C GLN A 249 7.73 -23.44 7.27
N ILE A 250 7.07 -22.43 6.70
CA ILE A 250 5.62 -22.40 6.54
C ILE A 250 5.17 -23.60 5.70
N TYR A 251 5.79 -23.82 4.55
CA TYR A 251 5.37 -24.82 3.57
C TYR A 251 5.96 -26.22 3.83
N GLU A 252 7.09 -26.33 4.52
CA GLU A 252 7.76 -27.59 4.86
C GLU A 252 7.11 -28.32 6.05
N SER A 253 6.27 -27.66 6.85
CA SER A 253 5.70 -28.26 8.06
C SER A 253 4.26 -28.74 7.86
N ASP A 254 3.97 -29.97 8.25
CA ASP A 254 2.65 -30.63 8.18
C ASP A 254 1.62 -30.15 9.24
N GLN A 255 1.80 -28.95 9.82
CA GLN A 255 0.99 -28.49 10.95
C GLN A 255 -0.32 -27.83 10.49
N ARG A 256 -1.44 -28.53 10.73
CA ARG A 256 -2.81 -28.12 10.36
C ARG A 256 -3.37 -26.91 11.12
N ASP A 257 -2.65 -26.37 12.09
CA ASP A 257 -3.12 -25.29 12.98
C ASP A 257 -2.51 -23.92 12.65
N ARG A 258 -2.24 -23.62 11.38
CA ARG A 258 -1.65 -22.35 10.95
C ARG A 258 -2.54 -21.62 9.96
N VAL A 259 -2.66 -20.31 10.15
CA VAL A 259 -3.39 -19.42 9.25
C VAL A 259 -2.46 -18.28 8.84
N PHE A 260 -2.28 -18.06 7.54
CA PHE A 260 -1.60 -16.86 7.05
C PHE A 260 -2.52 -15.66 7.26
N LEU A 261 -2.07 -14.72 8.07
CA LEU A 261 -2.82 -13.48 8.32
C LEU A 261 -2.18 -12.29 7.62
N TYR A 262 -0.84 -12.27 7.56
CA TYR A 262 -0.06 -11.21 6.96
C TYR A 262 0.96 -11.81 6.01
N PHE A 263 1.05 -11.25 4.82
CA PHE A 263 1.91 -11.82 3.79
C PHE A 263 3.35 -11.29 3.85
N THR A 264 3.63 -10.35 4.75
CA THR A 264 5.00 -9.94 5.10
C THR A 264 5.13 -9.71 6.61
N GLU A 265 6.32 -9.89 7.17
CA GLU A 265 6.65 -9.52 8.56
C GLU A 265 6.47 -8.01 8.78
N GLY A 266 6.82 -7.19 7.79
CA GLY A 266 6.62 -5.74 7.84
C GLY A 266 5.15 -5.37 8.00
N GLU A 267 4.26 -5.94 7.18
CA GLU A 267 2.80 -5.75 7.30
C GLU A 267 2.31 -6.15 8.69
N PHE A 268 2.77 -7.29 9.21
CA PHE A 268 2.44 -7.74 10.56
C PHE A 268 2.87 -6.73 11.63
N VAL A 269 4.15 -6.34 11.66
CA VAL A 269 4.67 -5.40 12.67
C VAL A 269 3.97 -4.05 12.58
N GLU A 270 3.73 -3.56 11.36
CA GLU A 270 3.06 -2.30 11.12
C GLU A 270 1.59 -2.33 11.54
N ALA A 271 0.87 -3.39 11.17
CA ALA A 271 -0.54 -3.58 11.55
C ALA A 271 -0.69 -3.59 13.06
N LEU A 272 0.24 -4.20 13.79
CA LEU A 272 0.17 -4.30 15.24
C LEU A 272 0.59 -3.03 15.98
N ALA A 273 1.54 -2.26 15.45
CA ALA A 273 2.13 -1.14 16.17
C ALA A 273 1.09 -0.10 16.63
N GLY A 274 0.02 0.12 15.85
CA GLY A 274 -0.98 1.15 16.09
C GLY A 274 -2.31 0.69 16.68
N LEU A 275 -2.47 -0.59 17.01
CA LEU A 275 -3.74 -1.17 17.42
C LEU A 275 -3.78 -1.50 18.92
N THR A 276 -4.96 -1.38 19.53
CA THR A 276 -5.22 -1.94 20.86
C THR A 276 -5.42 -3.45 20.77
N ASP A 277 -5.26 -4.17 21.88
CA ASP A 277 -5.48 -5.64 21.92
C ASP A 277 -6.82 -6.06 21.32
N ALA A 278 -7.90 -5.32 21.64
CA ALA A 278 -9.24 -5.58 21.11
C ALA A 278 -9.39 -5.23 19.61
N GLN A 279 -8.57 -4.30 19.08
CA GLN A 279 -8.50 -4.06 17.64
C GLN A 279 -7.70 -5.16 16.94
N ILE A 280 -6.63 -5.65 17.56
CA ILE A 280 -5.80 -6.75 17.03
C ILE A 280 -6.63 -8.04 16.94
N GLU A 281 -7.32 -8.43 18.01
CA GLU A 281 -8.15 -9.65 17.99
C GLU A 281 -9.21 -9.63 16.89
N ARG A 282 -9.79 -8.45 16.61
CA ARG A 282 -10.80 -8.28 15.56
C ARG A 282 -10.21 -8.31 14.15
N ASP A 283 -9.12 -7.57 13.88
CA ASP A 283 -8.45 -7.60 12.58
C ASP A 283 -8.01 -9.02 12.22
N VAL A 284 -7.47 -9.74 13.21
CA VAL A 284 -7.07 -11.14 13.10
C VAL A 284 -8.26 -12.04 12.77
N ASP A 285 -9.39 -11.86 13.46
CA ASP A 285 -10.60 -12.64 13.21
C ASP A 285 -11.16 -12.37 11.81
N GLU A 286 -11.25 -11.10 11.40
CA GLU A 286 -11.73 -10.72 10.07
C GLU A 286 -10.83 -11.28 8.96
N ARG A 287 -9.50 -11.22 9.13
CA ARG A 287 -8.52 -11.80 8.18
C ARG A 287 -8.58 -13.31 8.13
N ARG A 288 -8.72 -13.97 9.29
CA ARG A 288 -8.89 -15.42 9.35
C ARG A 288 -10.17 -15.86 8.65
N GLU A 289 -11.30 -15.19 8.92
CA GLU A 289 -12.56 -15.47 8.23
C GLU A 289 -12.46 -15.24 6.72
N ALA A 290 -11.79 -14.16 6.30
CA ALA A 290 -11.57 -13.87 4.88
C ALA A 290 -10.72 -14.97 4.23
N MET A 291 -9.68 -15.46 4.91
CA MET A 291 -8.83 -16.55 4.44
C MET A 291 -9.58 -17.87 4.33
N GLU A 292 -10.48 -18.17 5.26
CA GLU A 292 -11.33 -19.37 5.19
C GLU A 292 -12.34 -19.30 4.04
N ARG A 293 -12.92 -18.12 3.77
CA ARG A 293 -13.97 -17.95 2.77
C ARG A 293 -13.45 -17.85 1.33
N THR A 294 -12.31 -17.21 1.10
CA THR A 294 -11.81 -16.98 -0.27
C THR A 294 -10.28 -16.88 -0.35
N PRO A 295 -9.54 -17.98 -0.13
CA PRO A 295 -8.07 -17.97 -0.09
C PRO A 295 -7.43 -17.41 -1.37
N ALA A 296 -7.95 -17.80 -2.54
CA ALA A 296 -7.39 -17.42 -3.83
C ALA A 296 -7.41 -15.91 -4.07
N VAL A 297 -8.42 -15.21 -3.57
CA VAL A 297 -8.51 -13.75 -3.68
C VAL A 297 -7.43 -13.08 -2.84
N LEU A 298 -7.30 -13.44 -1.56
CA LEU A 298 -6.31 -12.82 -0.68
C LEU A 298 -4.88 -13.10 -1.13
N VAL A 299 -4.62 -14.32 -1.58
CA VAL A 299 -3.32 -14.72 -2.14
C VAL A 299 -3.04 -13.98 -3.44
N GLY A 300 -4.05 -13.84 -4.31
CA GLY A 300 -3.96 -13.01 -5.50
C GLY A 300 -3.64 -11.56 -5.17
N ASP A 301 -4.29 -11.00 -4.14
CA ASP A 301 -4.08 -9.61 -3.72
C ASP A 301 -2.66 -9.39 -3.20
N TYR A 302 -2.13 -10.32 -2.43
CA TYR A 302 -0.73 -10.26 -2.02
C TYR A 302 0.21 -10.34 -3.22
N PHE A 303 0.03 -11.36 -4.06
CA PHE A 303 0.89 -11.60 -5.21
C PHE A 303 0.89 -10.40 -6.17
N PHE A 304 -0.28 -9.79 -6.38
CA PHE A 304 -0.39 -8.60 -7.18
C PHE A 304 0.31 -7.41 -6.50
N GLY A 305 0.23 -7.28 -5.18
CA GLY A 305 0.94 -6.24 -4.42
C GLY A 305 2.46 -6.29 -4.61
N ILE A 306 3.06 -7.48 -4.52
CA ILE A 306 4.50 -7.66 -4.77
C ILE A 306 4.85 -7.41 -6.24
N HIS A 307 4.00 -7.84 -7.18
CA HIS A 307 4.23 -7.62 -8.60
C HIS A 307 4.16 -6.14 -8.96
N LEU A 308 3.24 -5.39 -8.35
CA LEU A 308 3.12 -3.95 -8.51
C LEU A 308 4.36 -3.20 -7.98
N GLN A 309 4.91 -3.63 -6.84
CA GLN A 309 6.18 -3.07 -6.33
C GLN A 309 7.32 -3.31 -7.31
N GLN A 310 7.39 -4.50 -7.91
CA GLN A 310 8.38 -4.80 -8.93
C GLN A 310 8.18 -3.95 -10.19
N ALA A 311 6.93 -3.73 -10.60
CA ALA A 311 6.61 -2.85 -11.73
C ALA A 311 7.12 -1.43 -11.52
N PHE A 312 6.99 -0.90 -10.30
CA PHE A 312 7.54 0.42 -9.95
C PHE A 312 9.05 0.47 -10.05
N LEU A 313 9.72 -0.58 -9.58
CA LEU A 313 11.18 -0.68 -9.65
C LEU A 313 11.68 -0.75 -11.10
N ARG A 314 11.00 -1.50 -11.97
CA ARG A 314 11.30 -1.53 -13.42
C ARG A 314 11.13 -0.17 -14.08
N ARG A 315 10.10 0.60 -13.69
CA ARG A 315 9.91 1.98 -14.19
C ARG A 315 11.01 2.91 -13.71
N SER A 316 11.43 2.81 -12.45
CA SER A 316 12.61 3.55 -11.94
C SER A 316 13.89 3.19 -12.69
N LEU A 317 14.10 1.91 -13.02
CA LEU A 317 15.22 1.47 -13.85
C LEU A 317 15.12 2.04 -15.28
N LEU A 318 13.94 2.04 -15.90
CA LEU A 318 13.73 2.61 -17.23
C LEU A 318 14.13 4.09 -17.28
N ASP A 319 13.70 4.87 -16.28
CA ASP A 319 14.09 6.27 -16.14
C ASP A 319 15.60 6.45 -15.99
N ALA A 320 16.26 5.60 -15.20
CA ALA A 320 17.72 5.64 -15.04
C ALA A 320 18.45 5.29 -16.34
N LEU A 321 18.03 4.24 -17.04
CA LEU A 321 18.60 3.84 -18.34
C LEU A 321 18.43 4.94 -19.39
N HIS A 322 17.30 5.66 -19.39
CA HIS A 322 17.11 6.84 -20.25
C HIS A 322 18.09 7.95 -19.94
N ARG A 323 18.27 8.31 -18.65
CA ARG A 323 19.21 9.37 -18.24
C ARG A 323 20.65 9.04 -18.60
N GLU A 324 21.04 7.78 -18.48
CA GLU A 324 22.38 7.28 -18.80
C GLU A 324 22.57 6.97 -20.30
N ALA A 325 21.53 7.18 -21.13
CA ALA A 325 21.53 6.91 -22.58
C ALA A 325 21.95 5.47 -22.95
N LEU A 326 21.63 4.49 -22.10
CA LEU A 326 22.00 3.09 -22.29
C LEU A 326 21.02 2.40 -23.24
N SER A 327 21.51 1.68 -24.25
CA SER A 327 20.69 1.08 -25.32
C SER A 327 19.63 0.07 -24.86
N TYR A 328 19.72 -0.42 -23.62
CA TYR A 328 18.81 -1.38 -23.01
C TYR A 328 17.40 -0.83 -22.75
N TRP A 329 17.22 0.50 -22.75
CA TRP A 329 15.93 1.11 -22.38
C TRP A 329 14.76 0.64 -23.26
N LYS A 330 14.98 0.39 -24.57
CA LYS A 330 13.92 -0.06 -25.49
C LYS A 330 13.37 -1.45 -25.17
N GLU A 331 14.27 -2.34 -24.76
CA GLU A 331 13.88 -3.70 -24.36
C GLU A 331 13.08 -3.66 -23.05
N LEU A 332 13.51 -2.82 -22.10
CA LEU A 332 12.78 -2.60 -20.85
C LEU A 332 11.43 -1.91 -21.07
N GLU A 333 11.35 -0.93 -21.95
CA GLU A 333 10.10 -0.27 -22.32
C GLU A 333 9.06 -1.28 -22.84
N ALA A 334 9.49 -2.19 -23.73
CA ALA A 334 8.61 -3.26 -24.21
C ALA A 334 8.10 -4.17 -23.07
N HIS A 335 8.96 -4.51 -22.11
CA HIS A 335 8.56 -5.29 -20.93
C HIS A 335 7.56 -4.54 -20.05
N VAL A 336 7.79 -3.25 -19.82
CA VAL A 336 6.90 -2.38 -19.04
C VAL A 336 5.51 -2.27 -19.68
N LEU A 337 5.43 -2.17 -21.01
CA LEU A 337 4.15 -2.10 -21.73
C LEU A 337 3.35 -3.42 -21.68
N VAL A 338 4.04 -4.56 -21.78
CA VAL A 338 3.43 -5.89 -21.63
C VAL A 338 2.91 -6.08 -20.20
N GLU A 339 3.72 -5.71 -19.21
CA GLU A 339 3.34 -5.73 -17.81
C GLU A 339 2.13 -4.84 -17.53
N GLU A 340 2.13 -3.60 -18.01
CA GLU A 340 1.02 -2.65 -17.82
C GLU A 340 -0.30 -3.22 -18.35
N SER A 341 -0.26 -3.82 -19.54
CA SER A 341 -1.42 -4.46 -20.15
C SER A 341 -1.95 -5.63 -19.32
N TRP A 342 -1.04 -6.42 -18.74
CA TRP A 342 -1.38 -7.52 -17.85
C TRP A 342 -1.96 -7.02 -16.51
N LEU A 343 -1.29 -6.08 -15.85
CA LEU A 343 -1.72 -5.48 -14.58
C LEU A 343 -3.13 -4.92 -14.70
N ARG A 344 -3.42 -4.21 -15.80
CA ARG A 344 -4.75 -3.65 -16.08
C ARG A 344 -5.82 -4.74 -16.18
N ARG A 345 -5.55 -5.80 -16.96
CA ARG A 345 -6.49 -6.93 -17.09
C ARG A 345 -6.75 -7.58 -15.74
N VAL A 346 -5.69 -7.89 -14.99
CA VAL A 346 -5.82 -8.55 -13.68
C VAL A 346 -6.57 -7.69 -12.68
N LEU A 347 -6.26 -6.39 -12.57
CA LEU A 347 -6.98 -5.49 -11.66
C LEU A 347 -8.45 -5.29 -12.02
N SER A 348 -8.77 -5.31 -13.32
CA SER A 348 -10.17 -5.20 -13.76
C SER A 348 -11.03 -6.40 -13.32
N GLU A 349 -10.39 -7.56 -13.16
CA GLU A 349 -11.03 -8.82 -12.79
C GLU A 349 -10.97 -9.06 -11.26
N MET A 350 -10.03 -8.40 -10.56
CA MET A 350 -9.83 -8.46 -9.12
C MET A 350 -10.52 -7.29 -8.40
N ALA A 351 -11.86 -7.30 -8.41
CA ALA A 351 -12.73 -6.41 -7.61
C ALA A 351 -12.40 -6.24 -6.10
N PRO A 352 -11.80 -7.21 -5.37
CA PRO A 352 -11.66 -7.13 -3.90
C PRO A 352 -10.66 -6.09 -3.35
N TRP A 353 -9.84 -5.48 -4.18
CA TRP A 353 -8.84 -4.47 -3.76
C TRP A 353 -9.42 -3.17 -3.17
N VAL A 354 -10.73 -2.99 -3.24
CA VAL A 354 -11.41 -1.75 -2.89
C VAL A 354 -11.93 -1.75 -1.45
N GLY A 355 -11.70 -2.83 -0.69
CA GLY A 355 -12.32 -3.02 0.63
C GLY A 355 -13.80 -3.41 0.51
N PRO A 356 -14.51 -3.58 1.63
CA PRO A 356 -15.90 -4.03 1.63
C PRO A 356 -16.81 -2.98 0.97
N GLY A 357 -17.26 -3.29 -0.25
CA GLY A 357 -18.21 -2.53 -1.03
C GLY A 357 -18.32 -3.20 -2.40
N GLU A 358 -19.55 -3.42 -2.89
CA GLU A 358 -19.77 -4.12 -4.16
C GLU A 358 -18.97 -3.46 -5.31
N PRO A 359 -18.41 -4.25 -6.24
CA PRO A 359 -17.83 -3.68 -7.45
C PRO A 359 -18.93 -2.91 -8.17
N PRO A 360 -18.73 -1.63 -8.49
CA PRO A 360 -19.68 -0.92 -9.33
C PRO A 360 -19.74 -1.60 -10.70
N SER A 361 -20.93 -1.75 -11.25
CA SER A 361 -21.15 -2.20 -12.62
C SER A 361 -21.42 -0.99 -13.54
N GLY A 362 -20.81 -1.02 -14.73
CA GLY A 362 -21.14 -0.18 -15.90
C GLY A 362 -21.03 1.34 -15.70
N SER A 363 -22.10 1.99 -15.26
CA SER A 363 -22.18 3.45 -15.09
C SER A 363 -21.70 3.95 -13.72
N GLY A 364 -21.71 3.07 -12.70
CA GLY A 364 -21.21 3.39 -11.37
C GLY A 364 -19.69 3.50 -11.34
N THR A 365 -18.97 2.76 -12.20
CA THR A 365 -17.51 2.66 -12.17
C THR A 365 -16.84 3.93 -12.62
N LEU A 366 -17.33 4.55 -13.71
CA LEU A 366 -16.80 5.83 -14.17
C LEU A 366 -17.08 6.91 -13.11
N THR A 367 -18.32 7.05 -12.64
CA THR A 367 -18.67 8.01 -11.58
C THR A 367 -17.85 7.83 -10.31
N LYS A 368 -17.55 6.57 -9.93
CA LYS A 368 -16.68 6.25 -8.80
C LYS A 368 -15.24 6.64 -9.06
N LEU A 369 -14.67 6.26 -10.21
CA LEU A 369 -13.31 6.68 -10.62
C LEU A 369 -13.18 8.20 -10.60
N GLN A 370 -14.16 8.88 -11.16
CA GLN A 370 -14.29 10.33 -11.17
C GLN A 370 -14.23 10.91 -9.74
N SER A 371 -15.01 10.35 -8.80
CA SER A 371 -14.97 10.75 -7.39
C SER A 371 -13.64 10.42 -6.70
N ASP A 372 -13.06 9.24 -6.96
CA ASP A 372 -11.83 8.76 -6.34
C ASP A 372 -10.62 9.60 -6.79
N VAL A 373 -10.52 9.91 -8.09
CA VAL A 373 -9.47 10.79 -8.63
C VAL A 373 -9.56 12.19 -8.03
N ARG A 374 -10.79 12.74 -7.92
CA ARG A 374 -11.00 14.04 -7.27
C ARG A 374 -10.56 14.02 -5.81
N ARG A 375 -10.99 13.02 -5.03
CA ARG A 375 -10.61 12.88 -3.62
C ARG A 375 -9.10 12.77 -3.47
N LEU A 376 -8.46 11.95 -4.31
CA LEU A 376 -7.01 11.81 -4.30
C LEU A 376 -6.27 13.10 -4.66
N SER A 377 -6.79 13.91 -5.59
CA SER A 377 -6.22 15.22 -5.93
C SER A 377 -6.36 16.23 -4.78
N GLU A 378 -7.51 16.24 -4.11
CA GLU A 378 -7.76 17.04 -2.91
C GLU A 378 -6.80 16.65 -1.77
N ASP A 379 -6.60 15.35 -1.56
CA ASP A 379 -5.69 14.84 -0.53
C ASP A 379 -4.21 15.10 -0.88
N ALA A 380 -3.80 14.98 -2.14
CA ALA A 380 -2.45 15.38 -2.58
C ALA A 380 -2.18 16.86 -2.29
N SER A 381 -3.14 17.73 -2.64
CA SER A 381 -3.03 19.18 -2.41
C SER A 381 -2.94 19.53 -0.92
N PHE A 382 -3.71 18.82 -0.09
CA PHE A 382 -3.66 18.97 1.35
C PHE A 382 -2.31 18.51 1.92
N LEU A 383 -1.79 17.37 1.46
CA LEU A 383 -0.47 16.87 1.86
C LEU A 383 0.67 17.80 1.45
N ALA A 384 0.62 18.37 0.25
CA ALA A 384 1.57 19.39 -0.18
C ALA A 384 1.58 20.59 0.79
N SER A 385 0.40 21.01 1.25
CA SER A 385 0.25 22.13 2.18
C SER A 385 0.83 21.81 3.57
N ILE A 386 0.65 20.56 4.03
CA ILE A 386 1.27 20.06 5.27
C ILE A 386 2.80 20.06 5.13
N CYS A 387 3.33 19.45 4.07
CA CYS A 387 4.77 19.36 3.82
C CYS A 387 5.40 20.76 3.77
N THR A 388 4.75 21.71 3.09
CA THR A 388 5.19 23.12 3.03
C THR A 388 5.22 23.76 4.41
N ALA A 389 4.16 23.55 5.22
CA ALA A 389 4.11 24.10 6.58
C ALA A 389 5.18 23.49 7.51
N GLN A 390 5.65 22.27 7.20
CA GLN A 390 6.68 21.56 7.95
C GLN A 390 8.10 21.77 7.40
N GLY A 391 8.26 22.54 6.31
CA GLY A 391 9.56 22.77 5.67
C GLY A 391 10.08 21.57 4.86
N GLU A 392 9.22 20.61 4.51
CA GLU A 392 9.56 19.47 3.66
C GLU A 392 9.37 19.82 2.17
N ASP A 393 10.14 20.78 1.68
CA ASP A 393 9.96 21.38 0.34
C ASP A 393 9.97 20.34 -0.80
N PHE A 394 10.82 19.32 -0.69
CA PHE A 394 10.89 18.24 -1.68
C PHE A 394 9.58 17.45 -1.78
N LEU A 395 8.99 17.07 -0.65
CA LEU A 395 7.72 16.33 -0.62
C LEU A 395 6.55 17.23 -1.02
N ALA A 396 6.59 18.51 -0.63
CA ALA A 396 5.62 19.49 -1.07
C ALA A 396 5.58 19.60 -2.61
N VAL A 397 6.73 19.75 -3.27
CA VAL A 397 6.82 19.82 -4.74
C VAL A 397 6.28 18.55 -5.40
N LYS A 398 6.60 17.37 -4.86
CA LYS A 398 6.08 16.09 -5.39
C LYS A 398 4.56 16.01 -5.29
N PHE A 399 3.98 16.34 -4.14
CA PHE A 399 2.52 16.31 -3.97
C PHE A 399 1.80 17.37 -4.80
N VAL A 400 2.39 18.57 -5.00
CA VAL A 400 1.86 19.59 -5.93
C VAL A 400 1.85 19.06 -7.36
N SER A 401 2.95 18.47 -7.81
CA SER A 401 3.05 17.87 -9.15
C SER A 401 1.98 16.80 -9.34
N PHE A 402 1.86 15.89 -8.37
CA PHE A 402 0.88 14.81 -8.40
C PHE A 402 -0.56 15.35 -8.45
N ALA A 403 -0.88 16.35 -7.61
CA ALA A 403 -2.21 16.95 -7.58
C ALA A 403 -2.60 17.57 -8.94
N ALA A 404 -1.66 18.29 -9.57
CA ALA A 404 -1.85 18.91 -10.87
C ALA A 404 -2.03 17.86 -11.99
N GLU A 405 -1.24 16.79 -11.97
CA GLU A 405 -1.34 15.67 -12.90
C GLU A 405 -2.70 14.95 -12.76
N LEU A 406 -3.14 14.65 -11.53
CA LEU A 406 -4.47 14.12 -11.26
C LEU A 406 -5.60 15.05 -11.70
N GLU A 407 -5.44 16.36 -11.55
CA GLU A 407 -6.47 17.32 -11.97
C GLU A 407 -6.59 17.38 -13.50
N MET A 408 -5.47 17.28 -14.23
CA MET A 408 -5.48 17.16 -15.68
C MET A 408 -6.18 15.88 -16.12
N ASP A 409 -5.84 14.75 -15.48
CA ASP A 409 -6.46 13.47 -15.79
C ASP A 409 -7.94 13.45 -15.41
N TRP A 410 -8.32 14.07 -14.29
CA TRP A 410 -9.70 14.29 -13.89
C TRP A 410 -10.50 15.00 -14.99
N ARG A 411 -10.00 16.13 -15.49
CA ARG A 411 -10.66 16.89 -16.57
C ARG A 411 -10.80 16.07 -17.86
N ARG A 412 -9.80 15.24 -18.18
CA ARG A 412 -9.87 14.32 -19.33
C ARG A 412 -10.95 13.25 -19.12
N ILE A 413 -11.00 12.63 -17.95
CA ILE A 413 -11.99 11.60 -17.61
C ILE A 413 -13.41 12.18 -17.56
N GLN A 414 -13.58 13.44 -17.13
CA GLN A 414 -14.88 14.13 -17.15
C GLN A 414 -15.44 14.35 -18.57
N SER A 415 -14.57 14.36 -19.59
CA SER A 415 -14.97 14.60 -20.98
C SER A 415 -15.44 13.33 -21.73
N LEU A 416 -15.36 12.15 -21.08
CA LEU A 416 -15.73 10.83 -21.62
C LEU A 416 -17.23 10.55 -21.47
#